data_AF-A0A1M7P9A7-F1
#
_entry.id   AF-A0A1M7P9A7-F1
#
_cell.length_a   1.000
_cell.length_b   1.000
_cell.length_c   1.000
_cell.angle_alpha   90.00
_cell.angle_beta   90.00
_cell.angle_gamma   90.00
#
_symmetry.space_group_name_H-M   'P 1'
#
loop_
_entity.id
_entity.type
_entity.pdbx_description
1 polymer ?
#
loop_
_entity_poly.entity_id
_entity_poly.type
_entity_poly.pdbx_seq_one_letter_code
_entity_poly.pdbx_strand_id
1 'polypeptide(L)'
;MTPDPTATIAALVSRISEKLVELDQLTEFEMDHPLGAPASPADIADFERRIGFTLPDDYKAFLRLHDGWGNFSGENALLSIAEMSDGELHDHVTGFQEEMQAGGENALSQGLIFEASFTTRFSYFDRAGQAQSGRLEVVYWNKRVLERYASFTDYLADYEKTLDKFIADERANQR
;
A
#
# COMPACT_ATOMS: atom_id res chain seq x y z
N MET A 1 13.67 0.66 -23.09
CA MET A 1 13.76 1.60 -21.96
C MET A 1 12.66 1.23 -20.99
N THR A 2 13.02 0.84 -19.78
CA THR A 2 12.05 0.72 -18.69
C THR A 2 11.52 2.13 -18.40
N PRO A 3 10.19 2.33 -18.27
CA PRO A 3 9.64 3.65 -17.96
C PRO A 3 10.19 4.17 -16.62
N ASP A 4 10.32 5.49 -16.50
CA ASP A 4 10.72 6.14 -15.26
C ASP A 4 9.70 5.80 -14.15
N PRO A 5 10.14 5.18 -13.03
CA PRO A 5 9.25 4.85 -11.92
C PRO A 5 8.48 6.06 -11.39
N THR A 6 9.11 7.25 -11.35
CA THR A 6 8.48 8.46 -10.81
C THR A 6 7.29 8.90 -11.66
N ALA A 7 7.50 9.00 -12.97
CA ALA A 7 6.44 9.37 -13.91
C ALA A 7 5.30 8.32 -13.92
N THR A 8 5.64 7.04 -13.82
CA THR A 8 4.66 5.95 -13.79
C THR A 8 3.80 6.01 -12.54
N ILE A 9 4.41 6.18 -11.37
CA ILE A 9 3.71 6.30 -10.09
C ILE A 9 2.85 7.57 -10.05
N ALA A 10 3.37 8.72 -10.46
CA ALA A 10 2.59 9.96 -10.51
C ALA A 10 1.32 9.82 -11.37
N ALA A 11 1.44 9.15 -12.53
CA ALA A 11 0.31 8.92 -13.40
C ALA A 11 -0.72 7.96 -12.77
N LEU A 12 -0.27 6.92 -12.07
CA LEU A 12 -1.15 6.00 -11.33
C LEU A 12 -1.88 6.70 -10.18
N VAL A 13 -1.16 7.49 -9.38
CA VAL A 13 -1.74 8.25 -8.25
C VAL A 13 -2.85 9.18 -8.75
N SER A 14 -2.61 9.95 -9.83
CA SER A 14 -3.64 10.84 -10.40
C SER A 14 -4.89 10.07 -10.80
N ARG A 15 -4.73 8.97 -11.56
CA ARG A 15 -5.87 8.18 -12.06
C ARG A 15 -6.63 7.48 -10.93
N ILE A 16 -5.94 6.97 -9.93
CA ILE A 16 -6.58 6.34 -8.76
C ILE A 16 -7.34 7.39 -7.96
N SER A 17 -6.74 8.56 -7.71
CA SER A 17 -7.39 9.65 -6.97
C SER A 17 -8.67 10.14 -7.66
N GLU A 18 -8.62 10.33 -8.99
CA GLU A 18 -9.80 10.70 -9.78
C GLU A 18 -10.92 9.63 -9.69
N LYS A 19 -10.55 8.34 -9.73
CA LYS A 19 -11.49 7.22 -9.63
C LYS A 19 -12.12 7.08 -8.25
N LEU A 20 -11.35 7.32 -7.19
CA LEU A 20 -11.88 7.32 -5.82
C LEU A 20 -12.95 8.41 -5.68
N VAL A 21 -12.67 9.63 -6.14
CA VAL A 21 -13.65 10.73 -6.15
C VAL A 21 -14.89 10.38 -6.99
N GLU A 22 -14.72 9.75 -8.15
CA GLU A 22 -15.84 9.31 -8.99
C GLU A 22 -16.70 8.24 -8.29
N LEU A 23 -16.07 7.28 -7.63
CA LEU A 23 -16.76 6.21 -6.90
C LEU A 23 -17.55 6.77 -5.70
N ASP A 24 -16.96 7.69 -4.94
CA ASP A 24 -17.63 8.37 -3.83
C ASP A 24 -18.88 9.13 -4.28
N GLN A 25 -18.79 9.82 -5.41
CA GLN A 25 -19.94 10.52 -6.01
C GLN A 25 -21.04 9.55 -6.44
N LEU A 26 -20.67 8.41 -7.03
CA LEU A 26 -21.62 7.39 -7.47
C LEU A 26 -22.30 6.69 -6.29
N THR A 27 -21.57 6.45 -5.20
CA THR A 27 -22.09 5.75 -4.02
C THR A 27 -22.77 6.68 -3.01
N GLU A 28 -22.80 8.00 -3.28
CA GLU A 28 -23.27 9.04 -2.36
C GLU A 28 -22.59 8.97 -0.98
N PHE A 29 -21.36 8.44 -0.93
CA PHE A 29 -20.55 8.30 0.27
C PHE A 29 -19.26 9.11 0.10
N GLU A 30 -19.27 10.34 0.61
CA GLU A 30 -18.12 11.23 0.52
C GLU A 30 -17.06 10.83 1.55
N MET A 31 -15.90 10.38 1.06
CA MET A 31 -14.74 10.07 1.87
C MET A 31 -13.58 11.00 1.48
N ASP A 32 -12.87 11.51 2.46
CA ASP A 32 -11.62 12.22 2.16
C ASP A 32 -10.53 11.19 1.84
N HIS A 33 -9.68 11.49 0.86
CA HIS A 33 -8.58 10.63 0.42
C HIS A 33 -7.25 11.39 0.50
N PRO A 34 -6.85 11.84 1.71
CA PRO A 34 -5.75 12.79 1.85
C PRO A 34 -4.43 12.14 1.42
N LEU A 35 -3.75 12.79 0.48
CA LEU A 35 -2.38 12.47 0.11
C LEU A 35 -1.41 13.18 1.05
N GLY A 36 -0.44 12.42 1.57
CA GLY A 36 0.60 12.94 2.44
C GLY A 36 1.50 13.95 1.73
N ALA A 37 2.18 14.78 2.52
CA ALA A 37 3.25 15.63 1.99
C ALA A 37 4.41 14.76 1.48
N PRO A 38 5.16 15.19 0.46
CA PRO A 38 6.36 14.49 0.00
C PRO A 38 7.36 14.18 1.12
N ALA A 39 7.84 12.94 1.21
CA ALA A 39 9.01 12.59 2.02
C ALA A 39 10.29 13.08 1.36
N SER A 40 11.22 13.64 2.14
CA SER A 40 12.52 13.99 1.60
C SER A 40 13.37 12.75 1.34
N PRO A 41 14.35 12.80 0.43
CA PRO A 41 15.31 11.70 0.25
C PRO A 41 16.06 11.33 1.54
N ALA A 42 16.25 12.28 2.46
CA ALA A 42 16.90 12.04 3.75
C ALA A 42 16.00 11.24 4.69
N ASP A 43 14.70 11.56 4.76
CA ASP A 43 13.73 10.84 5.59
C ASP A 43 13.61 9.37 5.15
N ILE A 44 13.54 9.15 3.84
CA ILE A 44 13.52 7.79 3.26
C ILE A 44 14.80 7.03 3.63
N ALA A 45 15.97 7.65 3.45
CA ALA A 45 17.25 7.00 3.75
C ALA A 45 17.44 6.71 5.26
N ASP A 46 16.94 7.57 6.13
CA ASP A 46 16.91 7.36 7.57
C ASP A 46 15.96 6.23 7.95
N PHE A 47 14.78 6.16 7.32
CA PHE A 47 13.84 5.06 7.52
C PHE A 47 14.44 3.72 7.08
N GLU A 48 14.98 3.62 5.86
CA GLU A 48 15.67 2.43 5.33
C GLU A 48 16.76 1.93 6.29
N ARG A 49 17.54 2.85 6.87
CA ARG A 49 18.58 2.53 7.85
C ARG A 49 18.01 1.96 9.14
N ARG A 50 16.89 2.50 9.64
CA ARG A 50 16.21 2.02 10.86
C ARG A 50 15.64 0.62 10.68
N ILE A 51 15.00 0.35 9.55
CA ILE A 51 14.37 -0.95 9.27
C ILE A 51 15.35 -2.01 8.70
N GLY A 52 16.59 -1.61 8.41
CA GLY A 52 17.63 -2.46 7.84
C GLY A 52 17.25 -3.02 6.47
N PHE A 53 16.53 -2.24 5.67
CA PHE A 53 15.96 -2.67 4.40
C PHE A 53 15.91 -1.52 3.40
N THR A 54 16.42 -1.75 2.19
CA THR A 54 16.32 -0.81 1.07
C THR A 54 14.94 -0.95 0.43
N LEU A 55 14.17 0.13 0.41
CA LEU A 55 12.86 0.18 -0.21
C LEU A 55 12.98 0.06 -1.74
N PRO A 56 11.98 -0.56 -2.40
CA PRO A 56 11.86 -0.57 -3.85
C PRO A 56 11.84 0.84 -4.45
N ASP A 57 12.42 1.00 -5.64
CA ASP A 57 12.54 2.31 -6.28
C ASP A 57 11.18 2.93 -6.63
N ASP A 58 10.19 2.12 -6.97
CA ASP A 58 8.81 2.55 -7.25
C ASP A 58 8.08 3.00 -5.97
N TYR A 59 8.25 2.28 -4.86
CA TYR A 59 7.73 2.72 -3.56
C TYR A 59 8.41 4.00 -3.06
N LYS A 60 9.73 4.14 -3.23
CA LYS A 60 10.43 5.41 -2.93
C LYS A 60 9.94 6.54 -3.83
N ALA A 61 9.60 6.27 -5.09
CA ALA A 61 9.00 7.26 -5.97
C ALA A 61 7.64 7.72 -5.42
N PHE A 62 6.81 6.80 -4.94
CA PHE A 62 5.57 7.13 -4.25
C PHE A 62 5.81 8.03 -3.03
N LEU A 63 6.66 7.62 -2.09
CA LEU A 63 6.93 8.41 -0.87
C LEU A 63 7.45 9.82 -1.17
N ARG A 64 8.26 10.00 -2.23
CA ARG A 64 8.75 11.31 -2.67
C ARG A 64 7.68 12.19 -3.32
N LEU A 65 6.55 11.62 -3.71
CA LEU A 65 5.39 12.37 -4.20
C LEU A 65 4.42 12.60 -3.05
N HIS A 66 4.12 11.55 -2.28
CA HIS A 66 3.15 11.53 -1.20
C HIS A 66 3.59 10.53 -0.13
N ASP A 67 3.98 11.02 1.06
CA ASP A 67 4.30 10.19 2.22
C ASP A 67 3.01 9.72 2.90
N GLY A 68 2.41 8.68 2.34
CA GLY A 68 1.15 8.12 2.78
C GLY A 68 -0.06 8.61 1.97
N TRP A 69 -1.15 7.84 2.08
CA TRP A 69 -2.43 8.11 1.43
C TRP A 69 -3.56 7.55 2.30
N GLY A 70 -4.29 8.43 2.97
CA GLY A 70 -5.43 8.07 3.81
C GLY A 70 -6.61 7.57 2.98
N ASN A 71 -7.36 6.62 3.55
CA ASN A 71 -8.54 6.01 2.95
C ASN A 71 -8.32 5.52 1.50
N PHE A 72 -7.11 5.01 1.21
CA PHE A 72 -6.73 4.53 -0.10
C PHE A 72 -7.64 3.40 -0.59
N SER A 73 -8.02 2.47 0.30
CA SER A 73 -8.87 1.32 -0.01
C SER A 73 -9.90 1.09 1.10
N GLY A 74 -11.00 1.83 1.03
CA GLY A 74 -11.91 1.97 2.17
C GLY A 74 -11.18 2.63 3.33
N GLU A 75 -11.25 2.03 4.53
CA GLU A 75 -10.55 2.54 5.72
C GLU A 75 -9.03 2.25 5.75
N ASN A 76 -8.50 1.49 4.77
CA ASN A 76 -7.06 1.24 4.70
C ASN A 76 -6.31 2.45 4.14
N ALA A 77 -5.20 2.81 4.77
CA ALA A 77 -4.27 3.82 4.28
C ALA A 77 -3.02 3.15 3.68
N LEU A 78 -2.44 3.78 2.65
CA LEU A 78 -1.01 3.60 2.39
C LEU A 78 -0.26 4.38 3.47
N LEU A 79 0.56 3.69 4.25
CA LEU A 79 1.16 4.24 5.45
C LEU A 79 2.29 5.21 5.11
N SER A 80 2.31 6.34 5.80
CA SER A 80 3.47 7.23 5.84
C SER A 80 4.66 6.56 6.55
N ILE A 81 5.87 7.10 6.35
CA ILE A 81 7.06 6.70 7.11
C ILE A 81 6.83 6.80 8.62
N ALA A 82 6.11 7.84 9.07
CA ALA A 82 5.79 8.03 10.47
C ALA A 82 4.90 6.90 11.00
N GLU A 83 3.81 6.58 10.29
CA GLU A 83 2.88 5.51 10.68
C GLU A 83 3.49 4.11 10.58
N MET A 84 4.46 3.90 9.68
CA MET A 84 5.22 2.65 9.63
C MET A 84 6.22 2.53 10.80
N SER A 85 6.57 3.63 11.47
CA SER A 85 7.64 3.66 12.47
C SER A 85 7.16 3.75 13.91
N ASP A 86 6.00 4.36 14.17
CA ASP A 86 5.52 4.66 15.52
C ASP A 86 4.01 4.94 15.53
N GLY A 87 3.42 4.99 16.72
CA GLY A 87 2.03 5.33 16.97
C GLY A 87 1.10 4.11 17.08
N GLU A 88 -0.17 4.37 17.39
CA GLU A 88 -1.14 3.31 17.72
C GLU A 88 -1.35 2.30 16.58
N LEU A 89 -1.33 2.76 15.32
CA LEU A 89 -1.44 1.86 14.17
C LEU A 89 -0.19 1.00 14.00
N HIS A 90 1.00 1.55 14.23
CA HIS A 90 2.25 0.78 14.24
C HIS A 90 2.23 -0.31 15.31
N ASP A 91 1.82 0.05 16.53
CA ASP A 91 1.71 -0.88 17.65
C ASP A 91 0.69 -1.99 17.35
N HIS A 92 -0.46 -1.63 16.77
CA HIS A 92 -1.48 -2.58 16.33
C HIS A 92 -0.95 -3.57 15.30
N VAL A 93 -0.28 -3.05 14.25
CA VAL A 93 0.32 -3.87 13.19
C VAL A 93 1.40 -4.78 13.74
N THR A 94 2.25 -4.27 14.63
CA THR A 94 3.32 -5.05 15.26
C THR A 94 2.76 -6.18 16.12
N GLY A 95 1.77 -5.89 16.97
CA GLY A 95 1.09 -6.92 17.77
C GLY A 95 0.45 -8.00 16.90
N PHE A 96 -0.17 -7.62 15.79
CA PHE A 96 -0.69 -8.57 14.82
C PHE A 96 0.43 -9.43 14.17
N GLN A 97 1.56 -8.84 13.80
CA GLN A 97 2.70 -9.58 13.24
C GLN A 97 3.30 -10.57 14.26
N GLU A 98 3.33 -10.23 15.56
CA GLU A 98 3.74 -11.14 16.64
C GLU A 98 2.79 -12.34 16.77
N GLU A 99 1.48 -12.11 16.70
CA GLU A 99 0.47 -13.18 16.69
C GLU A 99 0.64 -14.12 15.48
N MET A 100 0.88 -13.55 14.30
CA MET A 100 1.15 -14.32 13.08
C MET A 100 2.44 -15.14 13.20
N GLN A 101 3.48 -14.58 13.81
CA GLN A 101 4.72 -15.30 14.09
C GLN A 101 4.48 -16.49 15.03
N ALA A 102 3.71 -16.30 16.11
CA ALA A 102 3.35 -17.38 17.03
C ALA A 102 2.50 -18.48 16.35
N GLY A 103 1.70 -18.10 15.34
CA GLY A 103 0.92 -19.01 14.50
C GLY A 103 1.70 -19.70 13.38
N GLY A 104 2.97 -19.34 13.14
CA GLY A 104 3.82 -19.92 12.09
C GLY A 104 3.74 -19.24 10.72
N GLU A 105 3.07 -18.09 10.61
CA GLU A 105 2.91 -17.30 9.38
C GLU A 105 4.11 -16.35 9.16
N ASN A 106 5.28 -16.93 8.85
CA ASN A 106 6.57 -16.21 8.83
C ASN A 106 6.68 -15.10 7.76
N ALA A 107 5.99 -15.22 6.63
CA ALA A 107 6.08 -14.22 5.55
C ALA A 107 5.44 -12.89 5.95
N LEU A 108 4.27 -12.96 6.58
CA LEU A 108 3.52 -11.79 7.04
C LEU A 108 4.16 -11.17 8.29
N SER A 109 4.65 -11.98 9.22
CA SER A 109 5.29 -11.48 10.44
C SER A 109 6.63 -10.77 10.21
N GLN A 110 7.32 -11.08 9.10
CA GLN A 110 8.58 -10.43 8.71
C GLN A 110 8.42 -9.43 7.55
N GLY A 111 7.21 -9.28 7.03
CA GLY A 111 6.89 -8.35 5.97
C GLY A 111 7.00 -6.90 6.43
N LEU A 112 7.34 -6.01 5.51
CA LEU A 112 7.15 -4.57 5.76
C LEU A 112 5.74 -4.19 5.32
N ILE A 113 4.83 -4.01 6.27
CA ILE A 113 3.45 -3.58 6.01
C ILE A 113 3.46 -2.10 5.61
N PHE A 114 2.88 -1.81 4.45
CA PHE A 114 2.80 -0.47 3.87
C PHE A 114 1.35 -0.04 3.56
N GLU A 115 0.39 -0.94 3.64
CA GLU A 115 -1.05 -0.63 3.58
C GLU A 115 -1.74 -1.30 4.76
N ALA A 116 -2.43 -0.53 5.60
CA ALA A 116 -3.11 -1.05 6.78
C ALA A 116 -4.25 -0.15 7.27
N SER A 117 -5.05 -0.72 8.17
CA SER A 117 -5.94 -0.03 9.10
C SER A 117 -5.94 -0.84 10.41
N PHE A 118 -6.84 -0.51 11.35
CA PHE A 118 -7.11 -1.36 12.53
C PHE A 118 -7.92 -2.63 12.21
N THR A 119 -8.02 -2.99 10.92
CA THR A 119 -8.70 -4.20 10.44
C THR A 119 -7.72 -5.25 9.94
N THR A 120 -8.18 -6.46 9.65
CA THR A 120 -7.33 -7.59 9.25
C THR A 120 -6.96 -7.61 7.76
N ARG A 121 -6.85 -6.45 7.11
CA ARG A 121 -6.49 -6.33 5.68
C ARG A 121 -5.22 -5.53 5.55
N PHE A 122 -4.19 -6.16 4.99
CA PHE A 122 -2.87 -5.56 4.90
C PHE A 122 -2.26 -5.82 3.53
N SER A 123 -1.42 -4.88 3.08
CA SER A 123 -0.44 -5.15 2.03
C SER A 123 0.97 -4.92 2.54
N TYR A 124 1.88 -5.82 2.16
CA TYR A 124 3.25 -5.80 2.65
C TYR A 124 4.26 -6.23 1.59
N PHE A 125 5.51 -5.79 1.77
CA PHE A 125 6.66 -6.31 1.03
C PHE A 125 7.17 -7.60 1.68
N ASP A 126 7.17 -8.71 0.93
CA ASP A 126 7.55 -10.06 1.41
C ASP A 126 9.08 -10.23 1.51
N ARG A 127 9.66 -9.66 2.59
CA ARG A 127 11.10 -9.72 2.86
C ARG A 127 11.60 -11.15 3.09
N ALA A 128 10.79 -11.99 3.74
CA ALA A 128 11.13 -13.39 3.98
C ALA A 128 11.18 -14.19 2.67
N GLY A 129 10.23 -13.96 1.77
CA GLY A 129 10.21 -14.53 0.42
C GLY A 129 11.36 -14.02 -0.45
N GLN A 130 11.74 -12.74 -0.31
CA GLN A 130 12.91 -12.18 -0.99
C GLN A 130 14.20 -12.84 -0.55
N ALA A 131 14.40 -13.09 0.76
CA ALA A 131 15.59 -13.76 1.26
C ALA A 131 15.78 -15.18 0.67
N GLN A 132 14.68 -15.84 0.30
CA GLN A 132 14.68 -17.20 -0.25
C GLN A 132 14.80 -17.23 -1.78
N SER A 133 14.12 -16.32 -2.47
CA SER A 133 13.96 -16.36 -3.93
C SER A 133 14.73 -15.27 -4.69
N GLY A 134 15.24 -14.27 -3.97
CA GLY A 134 15.85 -13.06 -4.52
C GLY A 134 14.86 -12.03 -5.07
N ARG A 135 13.55 -12.32 -5.08
CA ARG A 135 12.51 -11.43 -5.61
C ARG A 135 11.68 -10.86 -4.47
N LEU A 136 11.56 -9.53 -4.43
CA LEU A 136 10.64 -8.87 -3.52
C LEU A 136 9.27 -8.77 -4.18
N GLU A 137 8.27 -9.38 -3.58
CA GLU A 137 6.88 -9.30 -4.02
C GLU A 137 6.08 -8.42 -3.05
N VAL A 138 5.04 -7.78 -3.58
CA VAL A 138 3.98 -7.18 -2.77
C VAL A 138 2.90 -8.24 -2.56
N VAL A 139 2.44 -8.40 -1.33
CA VAL A 139 1.42 -9.37 -0.98
C VAL A 139 0.20 -8.65 -0.42
N TYR A 140 -0.97 -8.90 -1.02
CA TYR A 140 -2.25 -8.49 -0.46
C TYR A 140 -2.83 -9.63 0.38
N TRP A 141 -3.09 -9.35 1.66
CA TRP A 141 -3.52 -10.34 2.64
C TRP A 141 -4.83 -9.93 3.31
N ASN A 142 -5.73 -10.90 3.44
CA ASN A 142 -6.95 -10.81 4.24
C ASN A 142 -7.31 -12.20 4.76
N LYS A 143 -6.92 -12.50 6.02
CA LYS A 143 -7.01 -13.83 6.67
C LYS A 143 -6.19 -14.94 5.99
N ARG A 144 -5.79 -14.73 4.74
CA ARG A 144 -4.91 -15.53 3.90
C ARG A 144 -4.32 -14.63 2.82
N VAL A 145 -3.27 -15.09 2.16
CA VAL A 145 -2.78 -14.45 0.93
C VAL A 145 -3.89 -14.49 -0.13
N LEU A 146 -4.27 -13.31 -0.62
CA LEU A 146 -5.23 -13.19 -1.71
C LEU A 146 -4.51 -13.05 -3.04
N GLU A 147 -3.51 -12.16 -3.10
CA GLU A 147 -2.75 -11.92 -4.32
C GLU A 147 -1.28 -11.59 -4.06
N ARG A 148 -0.46 -11.77 -5.09
CA ARG A 148 0.97 -11.43 -5.13
C ARG A 148 1.27 -10.62 -6.37
N TYR A 149 2.02 -9.54 -6.20
CA TYR A 149 2.42 -8.63 -7.26
C TYR A 149 3.94 -8.55 -7.34
N ALA A 150 4.47 -8.42 -8.56
CA ALA A 150 5.92 -8.37 -8.78
C ALA A 150 6.54 -7.03 -8.35
N SER A 151 5.73 -5.99 -8.16
CA SER A 151 6.17 -4.65 -7.78
C SER A 151 5.04 -3.85 -7.11
N PHE A 152 5.38 -2.73 -6.47
CA PHE A 152 4.38 -1.80 -5.94
C PHE A 152 3.59 -1.13 -7.09
N THR A 153 4.26 -0.89 -8.22
CA THR A 153 3.61 -0.40 -9.44
C THR A 153 2.52 -1.36 -9.95
N ASP A 154 2.79 -2.66 -9.98
CA ASP A 154 1.82 -3.67 -10.41
C ASP A 154 0.63 -3.75 -9.45
N TYR A 155 0.87 -3.61 -8.15
CA TYR A 155 -0.16 -3.53 -7.13
C TYR A 155 -1.09 -2.31 -7.35
N LEU A 156 -0.54 -1.11 -7.54
CA LEU A 156 -1.34 0.09 -7.83
C LEU A 156 -2.11 -0.04 -9.16
N ALA A 157 -1.49 -0.60 -10.19
CA ALA A 157 -2.13 -0.79 -11.49
C ALA A 157 -3.28 -1.81 -11.44
N ASP A 158 -3.20 -2.82 -10.57
CA ASP A 158 -4.31 -3.74 -10.33
C ASP A 158 -5.43 -3.10 -9.49
N TYR A 159 -5.06 -2.27 -8.50
CA TYR A 159 -6.04 -1.50 -7.74
C TYR A 159 -6.83 -0.52 -8.61
N GLU A 160 -6.16 0.19 -9.53
CA GLU A 160 -6.81 1.04 -10.53
C GLU A 160 -7.87 0.28 -11.33
N LYS A 161 -7.54 -0.93 -11.82
CA LYS A 161 -8.49 -1.79 -12.56
C LYS A 161 -9.63 -2.28 -11.68
N THR A 162 -9.40 -2.43 -10.38
CA THR A 162 -10.43 -2.82 -9.43
C THR A 162 -11.44 -1.68 -9.23
N LEU A 163 -10.95 -0.44 -9.11
CA LEU A 163 -11.80 0.75 -9.09
C LEU A 163 -12.64 0.90 -10.37
N ASP A 164 -12.05 0.62 -11.55
CA ASP A 164 -12.80 0.61 -12.82
C ASP A 164 -14.02 -0.33 -12.77
N LYS A 165 -13.85 -1.52 -12.17
CA LYS A 165 -14.95 -2.48 -12.02
C LYS A 165 -16.01 -1.97 -11.06
N PHE A 166 -15.61 -1.43 -9.90
CA PHE A 166 -16.57 -0.88 -8.93
C PHE A 166 -17.38 0.28 -9.51
N ILE A 167 -16.73 1.20 -10.21
CA ILE A 167 -17.39 2.31 -10.92
C ILE A 167 -18.37 1.78 -11.98
N ALA A 168 -17.97 0.77 -12.76
CA ALA A 168 -18.83 0.18 -13.79
C ALA A 168 -20.05 -0.54 -13.19
N ASP A 169 -19.85 -1.28 -12.10
CA ASP A 169 -20.91 -1.99 -11.39
C ASP A 169 -21.90 -1.01 -10.77
N GLU A 170 -21.43 0.06 -10.12
CA GLU A 170 -22.29 1.06 -9.51
C GLU A 170 -23.14 1.79 -10.57
N ARG A 171 -22.52 2.17 -11.70
CA ARG A 171 -23.26 2.73 -12.85
C ARG A 171 -24.30 1.80 -13.44
N ALA A 172 -24.09 0.49 -13.36
CA ALA A 172 -25.04 -0.50 -13.84
C ALA A 172 -26.23 -0.65 -12.88
N ASN A 173 -25.99 -0.54 -11.57
CA ASN A 173 -27.03 -0.63 -10.53
C ASN A 173 -27.98 0.57 -10.52
N GLN A 174 -27.55 1.72 -11.05
CA GLN A 174 -28.35 2.95 -11.13
C GLN A 174 -29.29 3.02 -12.37
N ARG A 175 -29.32 1.98 -13.20
CA ARG A 175 -30.17 1.88 -14.40
C ARG A 175 -31.42 1.04 -14.17
#